data_AF-A0A4V2SJR3-F1
#
_entry.id   AF-A0A4V2SJR3-F1
#
_cell.length_a   1.000
_cell.length_b   1.000
_cell.length_c   1.000
_cell.angle_alpha   90.00
_cell.angle_beta   90.00
_cell.angle_gamma   90.00
#
_symmetry.space_group_name_H-M   'P 1'
#
loop_
_entity.id
_entity.type
_entity.pdbx_description
1 polymer ?
#
loop_
_entity_poly.entity_id
_entity_poly.type
_entity_poly.pdbx_seq_one_letter_code
_entity_poly.pdbx_strand_id
1 'polypeptide(L)'
;MNTSDTLAVAAHLHVLLRRKTGRVTDTEWMACNAEYARAIVRFACEQAQERDLPELAEWAQRLERAWPQPLGAASAPGAARASTGHAAPAPPDLPRYVGGIR
;
A
#
# COMPACT_ATOMS: atom_id res chain seq x y z
N MET A 1 9.95 -8.37 -17.89
CA MET A 1 10.76 -7.47 -17.05
C MET A 1 11.02 -8.16 -15.71
N ASN A 2 12.27 -8.17 -15.24
CA ASN A 2 12.70 -8.88 -14.03
C ASN A 2 12.01 -8.33 -12.77
N THR A 3 11.69 -9.21 -11.82
CA THR A 3 11.21 -8.90 -10.47
C THR A 3 12.02 -7.79 -9.76
N SER A 4 13.29 -7.66 -10.12
CA SER A 4 14.19 -6.59 -9.64
C SER A 4 13.75 -5.17 -10.05
N ASP A 5 13.21 -4.97 -11.25
CA ASP A 5 12.73 -3.66 -11.72
C ASP A 5 11.44 -3.26 -10.99
N THR A 6 10.52 -4.21 -10.85
CA THR A 6 9.30 -4.06 -10.05
C THR A 6 9.61 -3.71 -8.60
N LEU A 7 10.59 -4.39 -7.99
CA LEU A 7 11.03 -4.11 -6.62
C LEU A 7 11.66 -2.72 -6.48
N ALA A 8 12.46 -2.28 -7.46
CA ALA A 8 13.04 -0.93 -7.47
C ALA A 8 11.95 0.15 -7.55
N VAL A 9 10.93 -0.04 -8.39
CA VAL A 9 9.79 0.87 -8.50
C VAL A 9 8.94 0.87 -7.21
N ALA A 10 8.69 -0.30 -6.63
CA ALA A 10 7.97 -0.45 -5.36
C ALA A 10 8.70 0.26 -4.20
N ALA A 11 10.03 0.13 -4.13
CA ALA A 11 10.85 0.83 -3.13
C ALA A 11 10.78 2.35 -3.29
N HIS A 12 10.80 2.86 -4.53
CA HIS A 12 10.69 4.30 -4.78
C HIS A 12 9.31 4.82 -4.37
N LEU A 13 8.24 4.09 -4.71
CA LEU A 13 6.87 4.42 -4.33
C LEU A 13 6.70 4.43 -2.80
N HIS A 14 7.30 3.45 -2.10
CA HIS A 14 7.33 3.41 -0.64
C HIS A 14 7.94 4.67 -0.02
N VAL A 15 9.13 5.08 -0.48
CA VAL A 15 9.83 6.25 0.07
C VAL A 15 8.99 7.52 -0.13
N LEU A 16 8.36 7.66 -1.29
CA LEU A 16 7.48 8.80 -1.59
C LEU A 16 6.24 8.80 -0.69
N LEU A 17 5.56 7.67 -0.52
CA LEU A 17 4.40 7.53 0.36
C LEU A 17 4.75 7.85 1.81
N ARG A 18 5.89 7.36 2.29
CA ARG A 18 6.38 7.65 3.64
C ARG A 18 6.66 9.14 3.83
N ARG A 19 7.30 9.79 2.86
CA ARG A 19 7.68 11.21 2.97
C ARG A 19 6.50 12.15 2.84
N LYS A 20 5.56 11.87 1.92
CA LYS A 20 4.46 12.78 1.61
C LYS A 20 3.22 12.54 2.47
N THR A 21 2.91 11.29 2.79
CA THR A 21 1.68 10.90 3.50
C THR A 21 1.98 10.36 4.92
N GLY A 22 3.24 10.05 5.24
CA GLY A 22 3.61 9.42 6.52
C GLY A 22 3.27 7.93 6.60
N ARG A 23 2.84 7.31 5.49
CA ARG A 23 2.43 5.90 5.41
C ARG A 23 3.64 5.03 5.11
N VAL A 24 3.90 4.05 5.96
CA VAL A 24 4.86 2.97 5.72
C VAL A 24 4.12 1.83 5.04
N THR A 25 4.57 1.43 3.85
CA THR A 25 4.01 0.33 3.07
C THR A 25 5.05 -0.77 2.88
N ASP A 26 4.65 -2.03 2.84
CA ASP A 26 5.62 -3.10 2.61
C ASP A 26 6.08 -3.15 1.14
N THR A 27 7.40 -3.11 0.88
CA THR A 27 7.97 -3.10 -0.49
C THR A 27 8.01 -4.48 -1.11
N GLU A 28 8.22 -5.53 -0.31
CA GLU A 28 8.37 -6.90 -0.81
C GLU A 28 7.01 -7.47 -1.21
N TRP A 29 5.99 -7.23 -0.40
CA TRP A 29 4.60 -7.53 -0.75
C TRP A 29 4.13 -6.74 -1.95
N MET A 30 4.55 -5.49 -2.08
CA MET A 30 4.23 -4.67 -3.24
C MET A 30 4.91 -5.14 -4.51
N ALA A 31 5.94 -6.00 -4.45
CA ALA A 31 6.62 -6.57 -5.62
C ALA A 31 6.20 -8.02 -5.92
N CYS A 32 5.65 -8.74 -4.95
CA CYS A 32 5.25 -10.14 -5.08
C CYS A 32 3.73 -10.38 -5.15
N ASN A 33 2.90 -9.42 -4.68
CA ASN A 33 1.45 -9.57 -4.64
C ASN A 33 0.76 -8.50 -5.50
N ALA A 34 0.09 -8.95 -6.58
CA ALA A 34 -0.60 -8.08 -7.52
C ALA A 34 -1.81 -7.36 -6.89
N GLU A 35 -2.58 -8.03 -6.03
CA GLU A 35 -3.74 -7.39 -5.39
C GLU A 35 -3.33 -6.27 -4.44
N TYR A 36 -2.26 -6.52 -3.68
CA TYR A 36 -1.69 -5.51 -2.80
C TYR A 36 -1.08 -4.34 -3.58
N ALA A 37 -0.27 -4.62 -4.60
CA ALA A 37 0.28 -3.59 -5.49
C ALA A 37 -0.82 -2.70 -6.09
N ARG A 38 -1.95 -3.30 -6.51
CA ARG A 38 -3.11 -2.57 -7.05
C ARG A 38 -3.75 -1.66 -6.01
N ALA A 39 -3.91 -2.14 -4.78
CA ALA A 39 -4.43 -1.33 -3.69
C ALA A 39 -3.53 -0.12 -3.40
N ILE A 40 -2.20 -0.31 -3.45
CA ILE A 40 -1.23 0.77 -3.25
C ILE A 40 -1.24 1.76 -4.42
N VAL A 41 -1.33 1.31 -5.68
CA VAL A 41 -1.45 2.20 -6.85
C VAL A 41 -2.69 3.07 -6.74
N ARG A 42 -3.83 2.48 -6.37
CA ARG A 42 -5.08 3.22 -6.16
C ARG A 42 -4.93 4.25 -5.03
N PHE A 43 -4.41 3.83 -3.89
CA PHE A 43 -4.17 4.72 -2.75
C PHE A 43 -3.22 5.88 -3.10
N ALA A 44 -2.15 5.60 -3.83
CA ALA A 44 -1.20 6.60 -4.29
C ALA A 44 -1.86 7.63 -5.22
N CYS A 45 -2.76 7.18 -6.11
CA CYS A 45 -3.51 8.06 -7.00
C CYS A 45 -4.54 8.93 -6.24
N GLU A 46 -5.24 8.36 -5.26
CA GLU A 46 -6.15 9.10 -4.37
C GLU A 46 -5.38 10.20 -3.61
N GLN A 47 -4.23 9.85 -3.00
CA GLN A 47 -3.38 10.80 -2.29
C GLN A 47 -2.75 11.87 -3.20
N ALA A 48 -2.45 11.52 -4.45
CA ALA A 48 -1.96 12.46 -5.44
C ALA A 48 -3.00 13.54 -5.75
N GLN A 49 -4.28 13.16 -5.83
CA GLN A 49 -5.39 14.11 -6.05
C GLN A 49 -5.68 14.93 -4.80
N GLU A 50 -5.76 14.31 -3.62
CA GLU A 50 -6.09 15.01 -2.37
C GLU A 50 -5.04 16.06 -1.96
N ARG A 51 -3.76 15.83 -2.29
CA ARG A 51 -2.63 16.64 -1.82
C ARG A 51 -1.90 17.37 -2.95
N ASP A 52 -2.43 17.31 -4.18
CA ASP A 52 -1.83 17.87 -5.40
C ASP A 52 -0.37 17.42 -5.60
N LEU A 53 -0.15 16.10 -5.61
CA LEU A 53 1.17 15.47 -5.74
C LEU A 53 1.27 14.68 -7.05
N PRO A 54 1.52 15.35 -8.19
CA PRO A 54 1.60 14.67 -9.49
C PRO A 54 2.71 13.61 -9.53
N GLU A 55 3.82 13.86 -8.83
CA GLU A 55 4.94 12.91 -8.69
C GLU A 55 4.47 11.53 -8.19
N LEU A 56 3.50 11.50 -7.27
CA LEU A 56 3.01 10.25 -6.67
C LEU A 56 2.18 9.45 -7.67
N ALA A 57 1.37 10.13 -8.48
CA ALA A 57 0.58 9.51 -9.55
C ALA A 57 1.47 8.97 -10.68
N GLU A 58 2.56 9.65 -11.02
CA GLU A 58 3.53 9.18 -12.01
C GLU A 58 4.20 7.87 -11.58
N TRP A 59 4.63 7.78 -10.32
CA TRP A 59 5.24 6.57 -9.78
C TRP A 59 4.25 5.41 -9.65
N ALA A 60 2.99 5.69 -9.31
CA ALA A 60 1.92 4.68 -9.29
C ALA A 60 1.69 4.07 -10.69
N GLN A 61 1.61 4.90 -11.73
CA GLN A 61 1.49 4.44 -13.13
C GLN A 61 2.76 3.73 -13.62
N ARG A 62 3.93 4.06 -13.07
CA ARG A 62 5.18 3.37 -13.37
C ARG A 62 5.20 1.97 -12.76
N LEU A 63 4.69 1.81 -11.53
CA LEU A 63 4.53 0.51 -10.89
C LEU A 63 3.57 -0.38 -11.70
N GLU A 64 2.46 0.20 -12.16
CA GLU A 64 1.49 -0.53 -12.97
C GLU A 64 2.08 -1.05 -14.30
N ARG A 65 2.89 -0.23 -14.98
CA ARG A 65 3.59 -0.63 -16.21
C ARG A 65 4.75 -1.61 -15.98
N ALA A 66 5.39 -1.56 -14.82
CA ALA A 66 6.47 -2.47 -14.45
C ALA A 66 5.96 -3.87 -14.11
N TRP A 67 4.66 -4.01 -13.85
CA TRP A 67 4.05 -5.28 -13.51
C TRP A 67 3.81 -6.14 -14.76
N PRO A 68 4.14 -7.45 -14.72
CA PRO A 68 4.02 -8.33 -15.89
C PRO A 68 2.56 -8.58 -16.32
N GLN A 69 1.62 -8.41 -15.39
CA GLN A 69 0.19 -8.46 -15.65
C GLN A 69 -0.40 -7.08 -15.39
N PRO A 70 -1.32 -6.59 -16.24
CA PRO A 70 -1.97 -5.32 -15.97
C PRO A 70 -2.67 -5.42 -14.61
N LEU A 71 -2.40 -4.47 -13.71
CA LEU A 71 -3.20 -4.31 -12.49
C LEU A 71 -4.56 -3.68 -12.85
N GLY A 72 -5.22 -4.27 -13.85
CA GLY A 72 -6.39 -3.75 -14.52
C GLY A 72 -7.59 -3.65 -13.59
N ALA A 73 -8.43 -2.66 -13.88
CA ALA A 73 -9.64 -2.28 -13.17
C ALA A 73 -10.69 -3.41 -13.12
N ALA A 74 -10.56 -4.39 -12.22
CA ALA A 74 -11.73 -5.12 -11.74
C ALA A 74 -12.55 -4.19 -10.83
N SER A 75 -13.68 -3.74 -11.36
CA SER A 75 -14.81 -2.99 -10.80
C SER A 75 -14.77 -2.65 -9.30
N ALA A 76 -14.89 -1.36 -8.99
CA ALA A 76 -15.47 -0.89 -7.73
C ALA A 76 -16.91 -1.44 -7.58
N PRO A 77 -17.46 -1.64 -6.36
CA PRO A 77 -17.22 -0.82 -5.18
C PRO A 77 -16.85 -1.61 -3.92
N GLY A 78 -15.94 -1.05 -3.14
CA GLY A 78 -15.57 -1.53 -1.83
C GLY A 78 -14.74 -0.45 -1.17
N ALA A 79 -15.43 0.47 -0.49
CA ALA A 79 -14.83 1.47 0.37
C ALA A 79 -14.13 0.78 1.56
N ALA A 80 -12.95 0.23 1.34
CA ALA A 80 -12.07 -0.14 2.44
C ALA A 80 -11.31 1.12 2.84
N ARG A 81 -11.87 1.81 3.83
CA ARG A 81 -11.31 2.94 4.54
C ARG A 81 -10.01 2.50 5.22
N ALA A 82 -8.90 2.42 4.47
CA ALA A 82 -7.57 2.17 5.03
C ALA A 82 -6.92 3.51 5.41
N SER A 83 -7.55 4.17 6.35
CA SER A 83 -6.86 5.08 7.25
C SER A 83 -5.90 4.25 8.11
N THR A 84 -4.78 3.74 7.58
CA THR A 84 -3.64 3.26 8.38
C THR A 84 -2.93 4.41 9.09
N GLY A 85 -3.68 5.38 9.63
CA GLY A 85 -3.16 6.10 10.77
C GLY A 85 -2.80 5.00 11.75
N HIS A 86 -1.56 4.98 12.20
CA HIS A 86 -1.24 4.34 13.45
C HIS A 86 -1.97 5.14 14.55
N ALA A 87 -3.28 4.99 14.60
CA ALA A 87 -4.04 5.10 15.83
C ALA A 87 -4.07 3.66 16.33
N ALA A 88 -3.36 3.41 17.43
CA ALA A 88 -3.47 2.16 18.15
C ALA A 88 -4.95 1.79 18.28
N PRO A 89 -5.36 0.56 17.92
CA PRO A 89 -6.68 0.10 18.30
C PRO A 89 -6.72 0.13 19.82
N ALA A 90 -7.64 0.90 20.41
CA ALA A 90 -7.98 0.74 21.81
C ALA A 90 -8.25 -0.75 22.04
N PRO A 91 -7.63 -1.37 23.07
CA PRO A 91 -7.70 -2.80 23.23
C PRO A 91 -9.17 -3.21 23.42
N PRO A 92 -9.68 -4.21 22.69
CA PRO A 92 -10.91 -4.85 23.10
C PRO A 92 -10.68 -5.44 24.49
N ASP A 93 -11.65 -5.23 25.37
CA ASP A 93 -11.74 -5.87 26.69
C ASP A 93 -11.84 -7.39 26.48
N LEU A 94 -10.69 -8.02 26.27
CA LEU A 94 -10.52 -9.46 26.21
C LEU A 94 -10.26 -9.91 27.65
N PRO A 95 -11.05 -10.84 28.20
CA PRO A 95 -10.77 -11.40 29.52
C PRO A 95 -9.36 -11.98 29.51
N ARG A 96 -8.51 -11.39 30.36
CA ARG A 96 -7.09 -11.72 30.54
C ARG A 96 -6.94 -13.23 30.76
N TYR A 97 -6.46 -13.94 29.75
CA TYR A 97 -6.10 -15.35 29.87
C TYR A 97 -4.87 -15.48 30.78
N VAL A 98 -5.09 -15.92 32.02
CA VAL A 98 -4.05 -16.29 32.98
C VAL A 98 -4.03 -17.81 33.08
N GLY A 99 -3.55 -18.47 32.02
CA GLY A 99 -3.26 -19.90 32.03
C GLY A 99 -1.79 -20.11 32.35
N GLY A 100 -1.48 -20.39 33.62
CA GLY A 100 -0.12 -20.65 34.10
C GLY A 100 0.55 -21.77 33.33
N ILE A 101 1.70 -21.46 32.75
CA ILE A 101 2.65 -22.44 32.23
C ILE A 101 3.21 -23.21 33.42
N ARG A 102 2.89 -24.51 33.47
CA ARG A 102 3.45 -25.49 34.39
C ARG A 102 4.73 -26.06 33.81
#